data_AF-A0A6N6M7U7-F1
#
_entry.id   AF-A0A6N6M7U7-F1
#
_cell.length_a   1.000
_cell.length_b   1.000
_cell.length_c   1.000
_cell.angle_alpha   90.00
_cell.angle_beta   90.00
_cell.angle_gamma   90.00
#
_symmetry.space_group_name_H-M   'P 1'
#
loop_
_entity.id
_entity.type
_entity.pdbx_description
1 polymer ?
#
loop_
_entity_poly.entity_id
_entity_poly.type
_entity_poly.pdbx_seq_one_letter_code
_entity_poly.pdbx_strand_id
1 'polypeptide(L)' 'MKEIEINDKQRYLTENYPFGNNPPNLADKRECIHCGKVITVGDFKVFKDKYGDEYISCPNAPDCDGTIIDWITVKK' A
#
# COMPACT_ATOMS: atom_id res chain seq x y z
N MET A 1 -13.95 -1.58 8.07
CA MET A 1 -13.37 -0.99 6.85
C MET A 1 -14.00 -1.62 5.63
N LYS A 2 -14.05 -0.91 4.50
CA LYS A 2 -14.54 -1.44 3.22
C LYS A 2 -13.44 -1.27 2.17
N GLU A 3 -13.12 -2.35 1.44
CA GLU A 3 -12.20 -2.27 0.29
C GLU A 3 -12.84 -1.45 -0.83
N ILE A 4 -12.08 -0.55 -1.43
CA ILE A 4 -12.49 0.26 -2.57
C ILE A 4 -11.52 0.04 -3.74
N GLU A 5 -12.08 0.08 -4.95
CA GLU A 5 -11.30 -0.07 -6.18
C GLU A 5 -10.73 1.29 -6.61
N ILE A 6 -9.45 1.28 -6.99
CA ILE A 6 -8.74 2.45 -7.49
C ILE A 6 -8.35 2.19 -8.95
N ASN A 7 -8.88 3.01 -9.86
CA ASN A 7 -8.63 2.86 -11.30
C ASN A 7 -7.17 3.21 -11.67
N ASP A 8 -6.70 4.40 -11.27
CA ASP A 8 -5.33 4.85 -11.53
C ASP A 8 -4.49 4.75 -10.26
N LYS A 9 -3.97 3.54 -10.01
CA LYS A 9 -3.19 3.24 -8.80
C LYS A 9 -1.89 4.06 -8.71
N GLN A 10 -1.23 4.37 -9.84
CA GLN A 10 0.02 5.12 -9.79
C GLN A 10 -0.25 6.57 -9.42
N ARG A 11 -1.28 7.21 -10.00
CA ARG A 11 -1.67 8.57 -9.62
C ARG A 11 -2.11 8.62 -8.16
N TYR A 12 -2.97 7.69 -7.73
CA TYR A 12 -3.45 7.64 -6.35
C TYR A 12 -2.30 7.47 -5.36
N LEU A 13 -1.36 6.56 -5.64
CA LEU A 13 -0.17 6.37 -4.83
C LEU A 13 0.65 7.65 -4.74
N THR A 14 0.89 8.34 -5.86
CA THR A 14 1.64 9.61 -5.89
C THR A 14 0.98 10.72 -5.07
N GLU A 15 -0.34 10.85 -5.16
CA GLU A 15 -1.10 11.89 -4.45
C GLU A 15 -1.21 11.62 -2.93
N ASN A 16 -1.13 10.35 -2.51
CA ASN A 16 -1.37 9.91 -1.14
C ASN A 16 -0.14 9.29 -0.46
N TYR A 17 1.06 9.43 -1.04
CA TYR A 17 2.27 8.85 -0.48
C TYR A 17 2.71 9.59 0.80
N PRO A 18 2.81 8.91 1.95
CA PRO A 18 3.07 9.60 3.22
C PRO A 18 4.50 10.12 3.38
N PHE A 19 5.43 9.73 2.50
CA PHE A 19 6.85 10.10 2.61
C PHE A 19 7.31 11.14 1.57
N GLY A 20 6.36 11.91 1.01
CA GLY A 20 6.64 13.04 0.12
C GLY A 20 6.62 12.70 -1.37
N ASN A 21 7.43 13.37 -2.19
CA ASN A 21 7.22 13.44 -3.65
C ASN A 21 7.93 12.34 -4.46
N ASN A 22 8.30 11.22 -3.84
CA ASN A 22 9.01 10.13 -4.54
C ASN A 22 8.46 8.74 -4.14
N PRO A 23 7.20 8.44 -4.50
CA PRO A 23 6.62 7.12 -4.29
C PRO A 23 7.36 6.04 -5.10
N PRO A 24 7.29 4.77 -4.66
CA PRO A 24 7.72 3.66 -5.51
C PRO A 24 6.85 3.53 -6.77
N ASN A 25 7.39 2.90 -7.81
CA ASN A 25 6.61 2.50 -8.97
C ASN A 25 5.72 1.30 -8.63
N LEU A 26 4.59 1.14 -9.33
CA LEU A 26 3.70 0.00 -9.10
C LEU A 26 4.38 -1.36 -9.31
N ALA A 27 5.41 -1.45 -10.17
CA ALA A 27 6.15 -2.69 -10.39
C ALA A 27 7.23 -2.97 -9.33
N ASP A 28 7.54 -2.00 -8.46
CA ASP A 28 8.58 -2.16 -7.45
C ASP A 28 8.20 -3.25 -6.44
N LYS A 29 9.23 -3.90 -5.89
CA LYS A 29 9.08 -4.86 -4.79
C LYS A 29 9.39 -4.20 -3.45
N ARG A 30 8.55 -4.47 -2.47
CA ARG A 30 8.73 -4.06 -1.06
C ARG A 30 8.48 -5.24 -0.15
N GLU A 31 9.03 -5.20 1.05
CA GLU A 31 8.72 -6.16 2.11
C GLU A 31 7.80 -5.48 3.12
N CYS A 32 6.68 -6.11 3.45
CA CYS A 32 5.81 -5.66 4.54
C CYS A 32 6.31 -6.24 5.87
N ILE A 33 6.68 -5.38 6.82
CA ILE A 33 7.27 -5.84 8.10
C ILE A 33 6.28 -6.55 9.02
N HIS A 34 4.96 -6.45 8.77
CA HIS A 34 3.93 -7.13 9.56
C HIS A 34 3.85 -8.62 9.24
N CYS A 35 3.89 -8.98 7.95
CA CYS A 35 3.72 -10.36 7.49
C CYS A 35 5.00 -10.97 6.89
N GLY A 36 6.07 -10.20 6.75
CA GLY A 36 7.36 -10.62 6.17
C GLY A 36 7.30 -10.96 4.68
N LYS A 37 6.17 -10.71 4.00
CA LYS A 37 6.01 -11.03 2.58
C LYS A 37 6.62 -9.94 1.70
N VAL A 38 7.31 -10.37 0.65
CA VAL A 38 7.66 -9.50 -0.47
C VAL A 38 6.43 -9.31 -1.35
N ILE A 39 6.06 -8.07 -1.58
CA ILE A 39 4.86 -7.65 -2.30
C ILE A 39 5.23 -6.83 -3.53
N THR A 40 4.39 -6.87 -4.56
CA THR A 40 4.42 -5.87 -5.64
C THR A 40 3.64 -4.65 -5.16
N VAL A 41 4.21 -3.45 -5.28
CA VAL A 41 3.55 -2.22 -4.80
C VAL A 41 2.16 -2.09 -5.41
N GLY A 42 2.00 -2.28 -6.73
CA GLY A 42 0.73 -2.14 -7.43
C GLY A 42 -0.39 -3.08 -7.00
N ASP A 43 -0.07 -4.14 -6.24
CA ASP A 43 -1.06 -5.06 -5.70
C ASP A 43 -1.74 -4.52 -4.43
N PHE A 44 -1.38 -3.30 -4.00
CA PHE A 44 -1.97 -2.69 -2.80
C PHE A 44 -3.49 -2.62 -2.89
N LYS A 45 -4.11 -2.74 -1.72
CA LYS A 45 -5.55 -2.54 -1.54
C LYS A 45 -5.79 -1.20 -0.88
N VAL A 46 -6.93 -0.59 -1.15
CA VAL A 46 -7.34 0.62 -0.43
C VAL A 46 -8.57 0.31 0.40
N PHE A 47 -8.49 0.64 1.67
CA PHE A 47 -9.60 0.49 2.59
C PHE A 47 -10.08 1.86 3.04
N LYS A 48 -11.40 2.04 3.03
CA LYS A 48 -12.06 3.22 3.59
C LYS A 48 -12.70 2.87 4.92
N ASP A 49 -12.50 3.73 5.92
CA ASP A 49 -13.15 3.58 7.21
C ASP A 49 -14.51 4.28 7.26
N LYS A 50 -15.12 4.32 8.45
CA LYS A 50 -16.44 4.93 8.67
C LYS A 50 -16.40 6.47 8.74
N TYR A 51 -15.23 7.06 8.95
CA TYR A 51 -15.03 8.51 9.01
C TYR A 51 -14.64 9.07 7.63
N GLY A 52 -14.30 8.19 6.70
CA GLY A 52 -13.97 8.53 5.32
C GLY A 52 -12.47 8.51 5.04
N ASP A 53 -11.65 8.13 6.03
CA ASP A 53 -10.20 8.00 5.88
C ASP A 53 -9.86 6.78 5.03
N GLU A 54 -8.87 6.93 4.15
CA GLU A 54 -8.44 5.92 3.19
C GLU A 54 -7.02 5.44 3.50
N TYR A 55 -6.81 4.13 3.41
CA TYR A 55 -5.56 3.48 3.81
C TYR A 55 -5.02 2.61 2.68
N ILE A 56 -3.84 2.96 2.16
CA ILE A 56 -3.06 2.09 1.28
C ILE A 56 -2.51 0.93 2.12
N SER A 57 -3.05 -0.26 1.88
CA SER A 57 -2.89 -1.44 2.73
C SER A 57 -2.16 -2.56 2.00
N CYS A 58 -1.54 -3.45 2.79
CA CYS A 58 -0.84 -4.63 2.32
C CYS A 58 -1.74 -5.46 1.37
N PRO A 59 -1.22 -5.97 0.24
CA PRO A 59 -1.97 -6.87 -0.64
C PRO A 59 -2.52 -8.11 0.05
N ASN A 60 -1.88 -8.54 1.15
CA ASN A 60 -2.30 -9.67 1.95
C ASN A 60 -3.45 -9.36 2.93
N ALA A 61 -3.97 -8.13 2.96
CA ALA A 61 -5.19 -7.85 3.71
C ALA A 61 -6.36 -8.72 3.20
N PRO A 62 -7.25 -9.22 4.08
CA PRO A 62 -7.37 -8.88 5.51
C PRO A 62 -6.47 -9.69 6.45
N ASP A 63 -5.71 -10.67 5.95
CA ASP A 63 -4.82 -11.50 6.79
C ASP A 63 -3.57 -10.73 7.27
N CYS A 64 -3.35 -9.52 6.77
CA CYS A 64 -2.33 -8.57 7.22
C CYS A 64 -2.97 -7.19 7.36
N ASP A 65 -2.61 -6.47 8.41
CA ASP A 65 -3.07 -5.11 8.74
C ASP A 65 -2.02 -4.03 8.44
N GLY A 66 -0.86 -4.41 7.91
CA GLY A 66 0.20 -3.48 7.52
C GLY A 66 -0.25 -2.53 6.42
N THR A 67 0.20 -1.29 6.51
CA THR A 67 -0.08 -0.21 5.56
C THR A 67 1.19 0.21 4.82
N ILE A 68 1.09 1.17 3.93
CA ILE A 68 2.22 1.65 3.13
C ILE A 68 3.42 2.14 3.96
N ILE A 69 3.20 2.61 5.20
CA ILE A 69 4.29 3.04 6.08
C ILE A 69 5.13 1.87 6.59
N ASP A 70 4.59 0.65 6.52
CA ASP A 70 5.19 -0.58 7.01
C ASP A 70 5.99 -1.32 5.92
N TRP A 71 6.21 -0.67 4.78
CA TRP A 71 6.85 -1.26 3.61
C TRP A 71 8.30 -0.79 3.46
N ILE A 72 9.22 -1.73 3.58
CA ILE A 72 10.65 -1.48 3.46
C ILE A 72 11.20 -1.94 2.10
N THR A 73 12.34 -1.39 1.70
CA THR A 73 13.10 -1.90 0.55
C THR A 73 13.54 -3.34 0.82
N VAL A 74 13.35 -4.24 -0.16
CA VAL A 74 13.93 -5.58 -0.11
C VAL A 74 15.46 -5.44 -0.13
N LYS A 75 16.16 -6.05 0.83
CA LYS A 75 17.62 -6.08 0.84
C LYS A 75 18.11 -6.93 -0.34
N LYS A 76 19.09 -6.42 -1.08
CA LYS A 76 19.82 -7.20 -2.09
C LYS A 76 20.73 -8.22 -1.45
#